data_AF-M2PXQ2-F1
#
_entry.id   AF-M2PXQ2-F1
#
_cell.length_a   1.000
_cell.length_b   1.000
_cell.length_c   1.000
_cell.angle_alpha   90.00
_cell.angle_beta   90.00
_cell.angle_gamma   90.00
#
_symmetry.space_group_name_H-M   'P 1'
#
loop_
_entity.id
_entity.type
_entity.pdbx_description
1 polymer ?
#
loop_
_entity_poly.entity_id
_entity_poly.type
_entity_poly.pdbx_seq_one_letter_code
_entity_poly.pdbx_strand_id
1 'polypeptide(L)'
;MEIAESRWQLCGSIWRATVDVEPRRWLGLAFEALDPVTGKRATYDIDTDLYDLSQDEQREFAEEIERDIIEFLDNLRKGAMLRGNDGSKFVLVFPLDSSYVRVVQGRFMTSASSYPDLAAARTGGDYVPVE
;
A
#
# COMPACT_ATOMS: atom_id res chain seq x y z
N MET A 1 -9.67 21.68 18.80
CA MET A 1 -9.12 21.84 17.44
C MET A 1 -9.93 20.90 16.57
N GLU A 2 -10.77 21.44 15.70
CA GLU A 2 -11.57 20.65 14.76
C GLU A 2 -10.59 20.12 13.70
N ILE A 3 -10.35 18.81 13.68
CA ILE A 3 -9.53 18.22 12.61
C ILE A 3 -10.44 18.22 11.39
N ALA A 4 -10.05 18.94 10.34
CA ALA A 4 -10.83 19.01 9.10
C ALA A 4 -10.68 17.70 8.32
N GLU A 5 -11.78 17.25 7.72
CA GLU A 5 -11.73 16.22 6.68
C GLU A 5 -10.71 16.63 5.62
N SER A 6 -9.82 15.71 5.26
CA SER A 6 -8.70 15.99 4.38
C SER A 6 -8.50 14.85 3.41
N ARG A 7 -8.30 15.22 2.13
CA ARG A 7 -7.93 14.29 1.07
C ARG A 7 -6.65 14.76 0.41
N TRP A 8 -5.64 13.90 0.41
CA TRP A 8 -4.39 14.13 -0.29
C TRP A 8 -4.26 13.17 -1.47
N GLN A 9 -3.79 13.69 -2.60
CA GLN A 9 -3.45 12.89 -3.76
C GLN A 9 -1.96 13.04 -4.05
N LEU A 10 -1.28 11.91 -4.12
CA LEU A 10 0.13 11.80 -4.45
C LEU A 10 0.25 11.00 -5.74
N CYS A 11 1.19 11.39 -6.61
CA CYS A 11 1.42 10.67 -7.85
C CYS A 11 2.90 10.67 -8.23
N GLY A 12 3.30 9.58 -8.86
CA GLY A 12 4.52 9.49 -9.65
C GLY A 12 4.21 9.18 -11.10
N SER A 13 5.24 8.79 -11.84
CA SER A 13 5.13 8.53 -13.28
C SER A 13 4.24 7.33 -13.60
N ILE A 14 4.25 6.34 -12.70
CA ILE A 14 3.57 5.05 -12.86
C ILE A 14 2.68 4.69 -11.68
N TRP A 15 2.46 5.59 -10.73
CA TRP A 15 1.70 5.27 -9.52
C TRP A 15 0.87 6.46 -9.01
N ARG A 16 -0.15 6.14 -8.22
CA ARG A 16 -0.98 7.10 -7.50
C ARG A 16 -1.30 6.57 -6.10
N ALA A 17 -1.26 7.44 -5.11
CA ALA A 17 -1.79 7.20 -3.79
C ALA A 17 -2.85 8.26 -3.47
N THR A 18 -3.95 7.85 -2.85
CA THR A 18 -4.93 8.75 -2.23
C THR A 18 -4.95 8.46 -0.74
N VAL A 19 -4.80 9.49 0.08
CA VAL A 19 -5.02 9.40 1.53
C VAL A 19 -6.27 10.19 1.87
N ASP A 20 -7.25 9.52 2.48
CA ASP A 20 -8.49 10.12 2.95
C ASP A 20 -8.52 10.04 4.48
N VAL A 21 -8.77 11.18 5.14
CA VAL A 21 -8.88 11.30 6.59
C VAL A 21 -10.19 12.00 6.94
N GLU A 22 -11.11 11.24 7.51
CA GLU A 22 -12.37 11.71 8.09
C GLU A 22 -12.36 11.38 9.59
N PRO A 23 -12.08 12.36 10.46
CA PRO A 23 -11.94 12.10 11.90
C PRO A 23 -13.15 11.36 12.48
N ARG A 24 -12.89 10.28 13.22
CA ARG A 24 -13.90 9.38 13.82
C ARG A 24 -14.73 8.55 12.84
N ARG A 25 -14.40 8.56 11.55
CA ARG A 25 -15.15 7.81 10.54
C ARG A 25 -14.28 7.00 9.59
N TRP A 26 -13.19 7.57 9.09
CA TRP A 26 -12.35 6.93 8.09
C TRP A 26 -10.90 7.40 8.17
N LEU A 27 -9.98 6.45 8.08
CA LEU A 27 -8.60 6.69 7.74
C LEU A 27 -8.22 5.65 6.70
N GLY A 28 -7.72 6.09 5.55
CA GLY A 28 -7.33 5.14 4.52
C GLY A 28 -6.36 5.68 3.50
N LEU A 29 -5.57 4.76 2.96
CA LEU A 29 -4.71 4.93 1.81
C LEU A 29 -5.14 3.94 0.73
N ALA A 30 -5.44 4.47 -0.47
CA ALA A 30 -5.64 3.66 -1.66
C ALA A 30 -4.46 3.88 -2.62
N PHE A 31 -3.74 2.80 -2.96
CA PHE A 31 -2.56 2.85 -3.82
C PHE A 31 -2.76 2.03 -5.09
N GLU A 32 -2.35 2.60 -6.23
CA GLU A 32 -2.30 1.93 -7.52
C GLU A 32 -0.93 2.17 -8.17
N ALA A 33 -0.30 1.10 -8.66
CA ALA A 33 0.85 1.17 -9.55
C ALA A 33 0.58 0.48 -10.88
N LEU A 34 1.16 1.03 -11.95
CA LEU A 34 1.04 0.60 -13.32
C LEU A 34 2.35 -0.04 -13.80
N ASP A 35 2.25 -1.14 -14.51
CA ASP A 35 3.35 -1.64 -15.32
C ASP A 35 3.47 -0.76 -16.59
N PRO A 36 4.56 0.00 -16.77
CA PRO A 36 4.72 0.86 -17.95
C PRO A 36 4.83 0.06 -19.26
N VAL A 37 5.14 -1.24 -19.20
CA VAL A 37 5.28 -2.09 -20.40
C VAL A 37 3.95 -2.69 -20.81
N THR A 38 3.20 -3.26 -19.86
CA THR A 38 1.99 -4.02 -20.15
C THR A 38 0.69 -3.29 -19.83
N GLY A 39 0.75 -2.18 -19.09
CA GLY A 39 -0.43 -1.44 -18.60
C GLY A 39 -1.19 -2.16 -17.48
N LYS A 40 -0.68 -3.29 -16.97
CA LYS A 40 -1.24 -4.02 -15.83
C LYS A 40 -1.13 -3.21 -14.55
N ARG A 41 -1.96 -3.52 -13.55
CA ARG A 41 -2.12 -2.69 -12.35
C ARG A 41 -2.07 -3.50 -11.08
N ALA A 42 -1.31 -3.06 -10.10
CA ALA A 42 -1.38 -3.62 -8.75
C ALA A 42 -1.98 -2.56 -7.83
N THR A 43 -2.98 -2.98 -7.05
CA THR A 43 -3.65 -2.13 -6.06
C THR A 43 -3.35 -2.63 -4.66
N TYR A 44 -3.19 -1.73 -3.71
CA TYR A 44 -3.01 -2.05 -2.31
C TYR A 44 -3.64 -0.97 -1.46
N ASP A 45 -4.54 -1.37 -0.57
CA ASP A 45 -5.30 -0.44 0.27
C ASP A 45 -4.96 -0.75 1.74
N ILE A 46 -4.78 0.31 2.53
CA ILE A 46 -4.60 0.27 3.98
C ILE A 46 -5.66 1.19 4.55
N ASP A 47 -6.68 0.67 5.23
CA ASP A 47 -7.76 1.49 5.74
C ASP A 47 -8.43 0.89 6.99
N THR A 48 -9.41 1.64 7.51
CA THR A 48 -10.18 1.28 8.71
C THR A 48 -11.54 0.68 8.38
N ASP A 49 -11.78 0.14 7.17
CA ASP A 49 -13.12 -0.27 6.71
C ASP A 49 -13.81 -1.33 7.58
N LEU A 50 -13.04 -2.16 8.27
CA LEU A 50 -13.54 -3.21 9.15
C LEU A 50 -13.99 -2.71 10.54
N TYR A 51 -13.79 -1.42 10.88
CA TYR A 51 -13.96 -0.92 12.25
C TYR A 51 -14.68 0.43 12.34
N ASP A 52 -15.46 0.61 13.42
CA ASP A 52 -16.16 1.86 13.73
C ASP A 52 -15.28 2.78 14.57
N LEU A 53 -14.64 3.76 13.92
CA LEU A 53 -13.73 4.73 14.54
C LEU A 53 -14.42 5.72 15.49
N SER A 54 -15.76 5.68 15.62
CA SER A 54 -16.46 6.48 16.63
C SER A 54 -16.32 5.90 18.04
N GLN A 55 -15.86 4.66 18.16
CA GLN A 55 -15.70 3.94 19.41
C GLN A 55 -14.27 4.11 19.94
N ASP A 56 -14.12 4.57 21.18
CA ASP A 56 -12.81 4.84 21.79
C ASP A 56 -11.90 3.60 21.85
N GLU A 57 -12.49 2.39 21.90
CA GLU A 57 -11.75 1.11 21.87
C GLU A 57 -11.05 0.84 20.54
N GLN A 58 -11.50 1.44 19.43
CA GLN A 58 -10.89 1.29 18.11
C GLN A 58 -9.79 2.33 17.85
N ARG A 59 -9.46 3.16 18.85
CA ARG A 59 -8.42 4.18 18.74
C ARG A 59 -7.03 3.57 18.54
N GLU A 60 -6.68 2.51 19.25
CA GLU A 60 -5.38 1.85 19.09
C GLU A 60 -5.21 1.29 17.67
N PHE A 61 -6.28 0.73 17.10
CA PHE A 61 -6.31 0.27 15.72
C PHE A 61 -6.18 1.42 14.72
N ALA A 62 -6.86 2.56 14.95
CA ALA A 62 -6.69 3.73 14.10
C ALA A 62 -5.24 4.24 14.11
N GLU A 63 -4.58 4.21 15.27
CA GLU A 63 -3.17 4.56 15.42
C GLU A 63 -2.24 3.54 14.73
N GLU A 64 -2.62 2.25 14.66
CA GLU A 64 -1.92 1.23 13.85
C GLU A 64 -2.01 1.53 12.36
N ILE A 65 -3.23 1.76 11.85
CA ILE A 65 -3.45 2.11 10.44
C ILE A 65 -2.74 3.42 10.06
N GLU A 66 -2.72 4.41 10.95
CA GLU A 66 -1.94 5.64 10.74
C GLU A 66 -0.45 5.35 10.57
N ARG A 67 0.12 4.50 11.44
CA ARG A 67 1.54 4.10 11.35
C ARG A 67 1.82 3.36 10.05
N ASP A 68 0.96 2.43 9.65
CA ASP A 68 1.12 1.66 8.42
C ASP A 68 1.08 2.55 7.18
N ILE A 69 0.16 3.53 7.13
CA ILE A 69 0.09 4.51 6.04
C ILE A 69 1.36 5.36 5.98
N ILE A 70 1.85 5.85 7.13
CA ILE A 70 3.07 6.66 7.20
C ILE A 70 4.29 5.84 6.77
N GLU A 71 4.43 4.61 7.26
CA GLU A 71 5.51 3.70 6.89
C GLU A 71 5.48 3.41 5.39
N PHE A 72 4.32 3.07 4.85
CA PHE A 72 4.13 2.79 3.43
C PHE A 72 4.57 3.96 2.55
N LEU A 73 4.11 5.18 2.86
CA LEU A 73 4.46 6.38 2.10
C LEU A 73 5.94 6.75 2.24
N ASP A 74 6.53 6.56 3.42
CA ASP A 74 7.95 6.82 3.63
C ASP A 74 8.83 5.79 2.89
N ASN A 75 8.42 4.52 2.85
CA ASN A 75 9.09 3.49 2.06
C ASN A 75 8.99 3.76 0.55
N LEU A 76 7.85 4.26 0.07
CA LEU A 76 7.71 4.73 -1.30
C LEU A 76 8.68 5.90 -1.60
N ARG A 77 8.69 6.92 -0.73
CA ARG A 77 9.59 8.09 -0.85
C ARG A 77 11.07 7.70 -0.86
N LYS A 78 11.45 6.69 -0.08
CA LYS A 78 12.83 6.17 0.01
C LYS A 78 13.22 5.24 -1.16
N GLY A 79 12.29 4.92 -2.06
CA GLY A 79 12.52 3.97 -3.15
C GLY A 79 12.61 2.51 -2.69
N ALA A 80 12.08 2.18 -1.51
CA ALA A 80 12.04 0.82 -0.96
C ALA A 80 10.89 -0.03 -1.53
N MET A 81 9.94 0.60 -2.22
CA MET A 81 8.90 -0.09 -2.95
C MET A 81 9.42 -0.54 -4.31
N LEU A 82 9.32 -1.83 -4.56
CA LEU A 82 9.78 -2.48 -5.78
C LEU A 82 8.61 -2.93 -6.64
N ARG A 83 8.77 -2.85 -7.95
CA ARG A 83 7.89 -3.45 -8.95
C ARG A 83 8.65 -4.47 -9.77
N GLY A 84 7.96 -5.50 -10.21
CA GLY A 84 8.51 -6.55 -11.06
C GLY A 84 7.42 -7.36 -11.73
N ASN A 85 7.82 -8.43 -12.40
CA ASN A 85 6.90 -9.40 -12.97
C ASN A 85 7.27 -10.81 -12.50
N ASP A 86 6.27 -11.57 -12.03
CA ASP A 86 6.37 -13.02 -11.82
C ASP A 86 5.62 -13.71 -12.97
N GLY A 87 6.39 -14.15 -13.96
CA GLY A 87 5.88 -14.56 -15.26
C GLY A 87 5.11 -13.43 -15.94
N SER A 88 3.79 -13.57 -16.05
CA SER A 88 2.92 -12.55 -16.66
C SER A 88 2.24 -11.64 -15.64
N LYS A 89 2.42 -11.85 -14.34
CA LYS A 89 1.73 -11.08 -13.30
C LYS A 89 2.58 -9.91 -12.87
N PHE A 90 1.97 -8.73 -12.80
CA PHE A 90 2.61 -7.56 -12.22
C PHE A 90 2.63 -7.69 -10.70
N VAL A 91 3.78 -7.41 -10.09
CA VAL A 91 4.04 -7.63 -8.67
C VAL A 91 4.64 -6.38 -8.05
N LEU A 92 4.15 -6.01 -6.86
CA LEU A 92 4.79 -5.06 -5.98
C LEU A 92 5.38 -5.79 -4.77
N VAL A 93 6.52 -5.31 -4.29
CA VAL A 93 7.16 -5.76 -3.05
C VAL A 93 7.61 -4.54 -2.26
N PHE A 94 7.24 -4.47 -0.98
CA PHE A 94 7.66 -3.37 -0.10
C PHE A 94 7.72 -3.85 1.35
N PRO A 95 8.56 -3.21 2.18
CA PRO A 95 8.52 -3.44 3.62
C PRO A 95 7.28 -2.79 4.26
N LEU A 96 6.68 -3.49 5.23
CA LEU A 96 5.60 -3.02 6.10
C LEU A 96 5.56 -3.86 7.38
N ASP A 97 5.45 -3.23 8.54
CA ASP A 97 5.36 -3.89 9.85
C ASP A 97 6.40 -5.00 10.05
N SER A 98 7.68 -4.64 9.93
CA SER A 98 8.83 -5.57 10.06
C SER A 98 8.84 -6.77 9.11
N SER A 99 7.95 -6.79 8.11
CA SER A 99 7.82 -7.85 7.11
C SER A 99 7.97 -7.27 5.70
N TYR A 100 7.97 -8.14 4.70
CA TYR A 100 7.89 -7.75 3.30
C TYR A 100 6.58 -8.20 2.70
N VAL A 101 5.76 -7.24 2.29
CA VAL A 101 4.49 -7.49 1.62
C VAL A 101 4.75 -7.66 0.12
N ARG A 102 4.22 -8.74 -0.43
CA ARG A 102 4.19 -9.01 -1.87
C ARG A 102 2.75 -8.93 -2.36
N VAL A 103 2.50 -8.02 -3.29
CA VAL A 103 1.19 -7.78 -3.89
C VAL A 103 1.24 -8.29 -5.33
N VAL A 104 0.39 -9.26 -5.65
CA VAL A 104 0.34 -9.89 -6.98
C VAL A 104 -1.01 -9.60 -7.61
N GLN A 105 -1.00 -9.00 -8.81
CA GLN A 105 -2.23 -8.87 -9.58
C GLN A 105 -2.64 -10.24 -10.14
N GLY A 106 -3.77 -10.77 -9.67
CA GLY A 106 -4.46 -11.90 -10.27
C GLY A 106 -5.31 -11.49 -11.48
N ARG A 107 -6.05 -12.43 -12.07
CA ARG A 107 -6.90 -12.14 -13.25
C ARG A 107 -8.12 -11.26 -12.92
N PHE A 108 -8.56 -11.28 -11.66
CA PHE A 108 -9.78 -10.57 -11.19
C PHE A 108 -9.58 -9.85 -9.85
N MET A 109 -8.63 -10.28 -9.03
CA MET A 109 -8.36 -9.71 -7.71
C MET A 109 -6.85 -9.62 -7.48
N THR A 110 -6.45 -8.65 -6.67
CA THR A 110 -5.09 -8.53 -6.17
C THR A 110 -4.95 -9.35 -4.89
N SER A 111 -3.85 -10.09 -4.74
CA SER A 111 -3.54 -10.81 -3.51
C SER A 111 -2.31 -10.23 -2.85
N ALA A 112 -2.37 -9.94 -1.54
CA ALA A 112 -1.23 -9.57 -0.74
C ALA A 112 -0.79 -10.75 0.14
N SER A 113 0.52 -10.89 0.37
CA SER A 113 1.09 -11.90 1.27
C SER A 113 2.34 -11.35 1.93
N SER A 114 2.52 -11.65 3.22
CA SER A 114 3.69 -11.20 4.00
C SER A 114 4.77 -12.27 4.05
N TYR A 115 6.02 -11.82 3.98
CA TYR A 115 7.22 -12.65 3.97
C TYR A 115 8.22 -12.14 5.02
N PRO A 116 9.04 -13.02 5.62
CA PRO A 116 9.98 -12.65 6.66
C PRO A 116 11.17 -11.82 6.14
N ASP A 117 11.49 -11.91 4.85
CA ASP A 117 12.61 -11.21 4.25
C ASP A 117 12.38 -10.87 2.77
N LEU A 118 13.18 -9.92 2.27
CA LEU A 118 13.08 -9.41 0.91
C LEU A 118 13.38 -10.48 -0.14
N ALA A 119 14.27 -11.43 0.15
CA ALA A 119 14.65 -12.46 -0.82
C ALA A 119 13.47 -13.40 -1.09
N ALA A 120 12.74 -13.80 -0.04
CA ALA A 120 11.52 -14.58 -0.15
C ALA A 120 10.43 -13.81 -0.92
N ALA A 121 10.22 -12.53 -0.59
CA ALA A 121 9.20 -11.69 -1.25
C ALA A 121 9.48 -11.45 -2.75
N ARG A 122 10.75 -11.41 -3.17
CA ARG A 122 11.20 -11.20 -4.56
C ARG A 122 11.27 -12.47 -5.40
N THR A 123 10.74 -13.59 -4.93
CA THR A 123 10.81 -14.84 -5.70
C THR A 123 10.20 -14.67 -7.11
N GLY A 124 10.91 -15.17 -8.13
CA GLY A 124 10.37 -15.35 -9.49
C GLY A 124 10.41 -14.14 -10.44
N GLY A 125 11.09 -13.04 -10.08
CA GLY A 125 11.14 -11.86 -10.95
C GLY A 125 12.35 -10.97 -10.78
N ASP A 126 12.60 -10.15 -11.80
CA ASP A 126 13.49 -9.00 -11.71
C ASP A 126 12.69 -7.81 -11.19
N TYR A 127 13.22 -7.15 -10.16
CA TYR A 127 12.54 -6.05 -9.50
C TYR A 127 13.38 -4.77 -9.54
N VAL A 128 12.69 -3.67 -9.80
CA VAL A 128 13.23 -2.31 -9.83
C VAL A 128 12.39 -1.41 -8.92
N PRO A 129 12.92 -0.30 -8.41
CA PRO A 129 12.13 0.65 -7.64
C PRO A 129 10.91 1.19 -8.41
N VAL A 130 9.86 1.54 -7.68
CA VAL A 130 8.75 2.35 -8.19
C VAL A 130 9.21 3.81 -8.24
N GLU A 131 9.03 4.46 -9.40
CA GLU A 131 9.43 5.86 -9.68
C GLU A 131 8.21 6.80 -9.76
#